data_AF-A0A0J9CYR0-F1
#
_entry.id   AF-A0A0J9CYR0-F1
#
_cell.length_a   1.000
_cell.length_b   1.000
_cell.length_c   1.000
_cell.angle_alpha   90.00
_cell.angle_beta   90.00
_cell.angle_gamma   90.00
#
_symmetry.space_group_name_H-M   'P 1'
#
loop_
_entity.id
_entity.type
_entity.pdbx_description
1 polymer ?
#
loop_
_entity_poly.entity_id
_entity_poly.type
_entity_poly.pdbx_seq_one_letter_code
_entity_poly.pdbx_strand_id
1 'polypeptide(L)'
;MADVEDRKITNPVVRWVGNGMVAVAVTIFILYILDYQLGWIDCWAFEWGDFATLVTGAIAAIGAVWIGIRQSKISDRQTEILNHQVEIERISLRAELYDRRMKCFSDIVVFAANTGFTDEKSTGVTFREFSMAVASVKFLFNEEIYDVAATMRRHVMSYRALRVDMDNWDRFDAEERSEQGKRSRRSAAAARDHSEMFEKLATPMMRIDRDERI
;
A
#
# COMPACT_ATOMS: atom_id res chain seq x y z
N MET A 1 -24.29 11.65 2.67
CA MET A 1 -24.85 12.64 3.62
C MET A 1 -25.39 11.86 4.79
N ALA A 2 -24.52 11.59 5.77
CA ALA A 2 -24.91 10.90 6.99
C ALA A 2 -25.29 11.96 8.02
N ASP A 3 -26.48 11.79 8.61
CA ASP A 3 -26.96 12.53 9.77
C ASP A 3 -25.88 12.58 10.84
N VAL A 4 -25.29 13.77 11.02
CA VAL A 4 -24.51 14.09 12.20
C VAL A 4 -25.54 14.31 13.30
N GLU A 5 -25.96 13.19 13.86
CA GLU A 5 -26.80 13.09 15.04
C GLU A 5 -26.24 14.03 16.09
N ASP A 6 -27.05 15.04 16.40
CA ASP A 6 -26.80 16.16 17.31
C ASP A 6 -26.66 15.61 18.73
N ARG A 7 -25.53 14.94 19.00
CA ARG A 7 -25.11 14.55 20.35
C ARG A 7 -24.86 15.85 21.08
N LYS A 8 -25.91 16.38 21.69
CA LYS A 8 -25.83 17.41 22.72
C LYS A 8 -24.71 16.98 23.64
N ILE A 9 -23.57 17.66 23.51
CA ILE A 9 -22.44 17.57 24.41
C ILE A 9 -22.96 18.17 25.72
N THR A 10 -23.75 17.41 26.46
CA THR A 10 -24.10 17.74 27.84
C THR A 10 -22.78 17.65 28.57
N ASN A 11 -22.17 18.82 28.74
CA ASN A 11 -20.90 18.99 29.39
C ASN A 11 -20.91 18.12 30.66
N PRO A 12 -19.94 17.20 30.84
CA PRO A 12 -19.94 16.26 31.97
C PRO A 12 -20.02 16.99 33.31
N VAL A 13 -19.53 18.24 33.37
CA VAL A 13 -19.68 19.15 34.52
C VAL A 13 -21.15 19.49 34.78
N VAL A 14 -21.97 19.77 33.77
CA VAL A 14 -23.40 20.08 33.92
C VAL A 14 -24.18 18.85 34.39
N ARG A 15 -23.82 17.65 33.92
CA ARG A 15 -24.43 16.40 34.40
C ARG A 15 -24.02 16.06 35.83
N TRP A 16 -22.78 16.35 36.22
CA TRP A 16 -22.29 16.22 37.59
C TRP A 16 -22.89 17.24 38.55
N VAL A 17 -22.97 18.51 38.14
CA VAL A 17 -23.61 19.58 38.92
C VAL A 17 -25.11 19.31 39.04
N GLY A 18 -25.76 18.81 37.97
CA GLY A 18 -27.14 18.37 38.01
C GLY A 18 -27.36 17.25 39.02
N ASN A 19 -26.53 16.19 38.98
CA ASN A 19 -26.61 15.10 39.96
C ASN A 19 -26.27 15.56 41.40
N GLY A 20 -25.33 16.49 41.56
CA GLY A 20 -24.99 17.09 42.84
C GLY A 20 -26.11 17.95 43.41
N MET A 21 -26.78 18.77 42.59
CA MET A 21 -27.97 19.51 42.99
C MET A 21 -29.13 18.58 43.32
N VAL A 22 -29.31 17.49 42.57
CA VAL A 22 -30.33 16.48 42.89
C VAL A 22 -30.00 15.82 44.24
N ALA A 23 -28.73 15.48 44.50
CA ALA A 23 -28.32 14.95 45.80
C ALA A 23 -28.60 15.95 46.92
N VAL A 24 -28.22 17.23 46.77
CA VAL A 24 -28.51 18.28 47.76
C VAL A 24 -30.01 18.49 47.95
N ALA A 25 -30.79 18.51 46.87
CA ALA A 25 -32.24 18.63 46.93
C ALA A 25 -32.88 17.42 47.63
N VAL A 26 -32.39 16.20 47.36
CA VAL A 26 -32.80 14.99 48.05
C VAL A 26 -32.42 15.05 49.52
N THR A 27 -31.23 15.54 49.88
CA THR A 27 -30.82 15.72 51.29
C THR A 27 -31.69 16.75 51.99
N ILE A 28 -31.96 17.91 51.36
CA ILE A 28 -32.86 18.93 51.90
C ILE A 28 -34.28 18.38 52.04
N PHE A 29 -34.75 17.61 51.06
CA PHE A 29 -36.07 16.99 51.09
C PHE A 29 -36.18 15.90 52.16
N ILE A 30 -35.12 15.10 52.38
CA ILE A 30 -35.04 14.14 53.49
C ILE A 30 -35.02 14.87 54.83
N LEU A 31 -34.25 15.96 54.96
CA LEU A 31 -34.24 16.81 56.16
C LEU A 31 -35.63 17.42 56.41
N TYR A 32 -36.30 17.86 55.36
CA TYR A 32 -37.66 18.40 55.44
C TYR A 32 -38.67 17.32 55.84
N ILE A 33 -38.58 16.10 55.31
CA ILE A 33 -39.43 14.97 55.71
C ILE A 33 -39.15 14.56 57.15
N LEU A 34 -37.88 14.53 57.56
CA LEU A 34 -37.50 14.25 58.94
C LEU A 34 -38.06 15.33 59.89
N ASP A 35 -37.94 16.60 59.53
CA ASP A 35 -38.51 17.73 60.29
C ASP A 35 -40.05 17.65 60.37
N TYR A 36 -40.71 17.22 59.29
CA TYR A 36 -42.17 17.08 59.22
C TYR A 36 -42.69 15.81 59.93
N GLN A 37 -41.96 14.70 59.93
CA GLN A 37 -42.34 13.45 60.60
C GLN A 37 -41.95 13.41 62.08
N LEU A 38 -40.83 14.02 62.47
CA LEU A 38 -40.34 14.06 63.85
C LEU A 38 -40.82 15.29 64.62
N GLY A 39 -41.80 16.02 64.08
CA GLY A 39 -42.27 17.31 64.58
C GLY A 39 -42.40 17.35 66.10
N TRP A 40 -41.39 17.94 66.75
CA TRP A 40 -41.20 18.12 68.21
C TRP A 40 -40.03 17.34 68.85
N ILE A 41 -38.98 16.97 68.11
CA ILE A 41 -37.69 16.76 68.80
C ILE A 41 -37.18 18.13 69.24
N ASP A 42 -37.15 18.33 70.56
CA ASP A 42 -36.63 19.51 71.23
C ASP A 42 -35.38 20.05 70.53
N CYS A 43 -35.41 21.31 70.11
CA CYS A 43 -34.23 22.06 69.68
C CYS A 43 -33.12 22.15 70.76
N TRP A 44 -33.40 21.63 71.96
CA TRP A 44 -32.48 21.46 73.09
C TRP A 44 -31.86 20.06 73.20
N ALA A 45 -32.36 19.06 72.46
CA ALA A 45 -31.82 17.71 72.38
C ALA A 45 -30.87 17.51 71.19
N PHE A 46 -30.52 18.60 70.48
CA PHE A 46 -29.51 18.59 69.43
C PHE A 46 -28.14 18.36 70.06
N GLU A 47 -27.79 17.08 70.26
CA GLU A 47 -26.51 16.70 70.80
C GLU A 47 -25.41 17.16 69.84
N TRP A 48 -24.29 17.61 70.40
CA TRP A 48 -23.10 17.98 69.64
C TRP A 48 -22.62 16.89 68.66
N GLY A 49 -23.00 15.63 68.88
CA GLY A 49 -22.74 14.50 67.98
C GLY A 49 -23.43 14.60 66.61
N ASP A 50 -24.67 15.09 66.55
CA ASP A 50 -25.44 15.24 65.30
C ASP A 50 -24.91 16.39 64.45
N PHE A 51 -24.49 17.47 65.11
CA PHE A 51 -23.77 18.56 64.44
C PHE A 51 -22.45 18.07 63.84
N ALA A 52 -21.68 17.27 64.59
CA ALA A 52 -20.41 16.73 64.12
C ALA A 52 -20.57 15.81 62.90
N THR A 53 -21.63 15.01 62.84
CA THR A 53 -21.90 14.14 61.68
C THR A 53 -22.28 14.95 60.45
N LEU A 54 -23.09 16.01 60.61
CA LEU A 54 -23.48 16.89 59.51
C LEU A 54 -22.27 17.64 58.94
N VAL A 55 -21.41 18.18 59.80
CA VAL A 55 -20.15 18.85 59.38
C VAL A 55 -19.21 17.87 58.69
N THR A 56 -19.07 16.64 59.23
CA THR A 56 -18.23 15.61 58.60
C THR A 56 -18.76 15.21 57.23
N GLY A 57 -20.08 15.07 57.08
CA GLY A 57 -20.73 14.81 55.79
C GLY A 57 -20.53 15.93 54.78
N ALA A 58 -20.64 17.20 55.22
CA ALA A 58 -20.41 18.36 54.37
C ALA A 58 -18.96 18.46 53.89
N ILE A 59 -17.98 18.24 54.78
CA ILE A 59 -16.55 18.22 54.42
C ILE A 59 -16.26 17.06 53.44
N ALA A 60 -16.85 15.88 53.66
CA ALA A 60 -16.70 14.74 52.75
C ALA A 60 -17.25 15.04 51.35
N ALA A 61 -18.43 15.69 51.26
CA ALA A 61 -19.01 16.09 49.99
C ALA A 61 -18.14 17.11 49.24
N ILE A 62 -17.61 18.12 49.94
CA ILE A 62 -16.67 19.10 49.36
C ILE A 62 -15.40 18.41 48.87
N GLY A 63 -14.84 17.48 49.66
CA GLY A 63 -13.69 16.68 49.28
C GLY A 63 -13.93 15.86 48.01
N ALA A 64 -15.10 15.22 47.89
CA ALA A 64 -15.48 14.45 46.71
C ALA A 64 -15.61 15.34 45.45
N VAL A 65 -16.24 16.52 45.58
CA VAL A 65 -16.34 17.49 44.48
C VAL A 65 -14.96 17.98 44.04
N TRP A 66 -14.07 18.27 44.98
CA TRP A 66 -12.72 18.75 44.68
C TRP A 66 -11.88 17.69 43.96
N ILE A 67 -11.95 16.43 44.38
CA ILE A 67 -11.30 15.31 43.70
C ILE A 67 -11.90 15.12 42.29
N GLY A 68 -13.22 15.23 42.14
CA GLY A 68 -13.91 15.12 40.84
C GLY A 68 -13.46 16.19 39.84
N ILE A 69 -13.32 17.45 40.26
CA ILE A 69 -12.82 18.55 39.40
C ILE A 69 -11.36 18.27 38.97
N ARG A 70 -10.54 17.71 39.87
CA ARG A 70 -9.15 17.34 39.54
C ARG A 70 -9.08 16.20 38.53
N GLN A 71 -9.96 15.21 38.66
CA GLN A 71 -10.06 14.10 37.70
C GLN A 71 -10.56 14.57 36.32
N SER A 72 -11.50 15.54 36.26
CA SER A 72 -11.97 16.08 34.97
C SER A 72 -10.82 16.72 34.18
N LYS A 73 -9.98 17.53 34.83
CA LYS A 73 -8.82 18.17 34.19
C LYS A 73 -7.81 17.16 33.63
N ILE A 74 -7.66 16.01 34.29
CA ILE A 74 -6.80 14.93 33.79
C ILE A 74 -7.44 14.26 32.57
N SER A 75 -8.75 14.01 32.61
CA SER A 75 -9.50 13.44 31.47
C SER A 75 -9.48 14.36 30.25
N ASP A 76 -9.58 15.67 30.44
CA ASP A 76 -9.53 16.64 29.35
C ASP A 76 -8.16 16.60 28.64
N ARG A 77 -7.07 16.56 29.42
CA ARG A 77 -5.70 16.42 28.88
C ARG A 77 -5.48 15.09 28.17
N GLN A 78 -6.03 13.99 28.70
CA GLN A 78 -5.95 12.69 28.02
C GLN A 78 -6.71 12.69 26.70
N THR A 79 -7.83 13.39 26.63
CA THR A 79 -8.61 13.55 25.39
C THR A 79 -7.86 14.37 24.36
N GLU A 80 -7.20 15.45 24.77
CA GLU A 80 -6.33 16.26 23.91
C GLU A 80 -5.17 15.45 23.33
N ILE A 81 -4.48 14.66 24.16
CA ILE A 81 -3.39 13.78 23.73
C ILE A 81 -3.90 12.72 22.74
N LEU A 82 -5.05 12.11 23.02
CA LEU A 82 -5.66 11.13 22.12
C LEU A 82 -6.02 11.75 20.76
N ASN A 83 -6.57 12.96 20.76
CA ASN A 83 -6.89 13.68 19.53
C ASN A 83 -5.62 13.97 18.72
N HIS A 84 -4.53 14.38 19.36
CA HIS A 84 -3.24 14.57 18.70
C HIS A 84 -2.68 13.25 18.15
N GLN A 85 -2.81 12.14 18.86
CA GLN A 85 -2.38 10.82 18.35
C GLN A 85 -3.18 10.41 17.11
N VAL A 86 -4.49 10.62 17.10
CA VAL A 86 -5.34 10.36 15.94
C VAL A 86 -4.97 11.26 14.75
N GLU A 87 -4.63 12.52 15.01
CA GLU A 87 -4.17 13.44 13.96
C GLU A 87 -2.83 13.00 13.37
N ILE A 88 -1.86 12.63 14.21
CA ILE A 88 -0.57 12.10 13.78
C ILE A 88 -0.75 10.82 12.97
N GLU A 89 -1.61 9.90 13.40
CA GLU A 89 -1.90 8.67 12.68
C GLU A 89 -2.54 8.94 11.32
N ARG A 90 -3.46 9.91 11.23
CA ARG A 90 -4.05 10.35 9.95
C ARG A 90 -3.00 10.95 9.02
N ILE A 91 -2.07 11.75 9.53
CA ILE A 91 -0.98 12.33 8.74
C ILE A 91 -0.04 11.23 8.26
N SER A 92 0.31 10.27 9.12
CA SER A 92 1.14 9.11 8.81
C SER A 92 0.50 8.25 7.70
N LEU A 93 -0.79 7.92 7.82
CA LEU A 93 -1.53 7.16 6.81
C LEU A 93 -1.57 7.88 5.45
N ARG A 94 -1.71 9.22 5.47
CA ARG A 94 -1.64 10.01 4.23
C ARG A 94 -0.25 9.95 3.60
N ALA A 95 0.81 10.10 4.40
CA ALA A 95 2.19 10.00 3.92
C ALA A 95 2.46 8.62 3.30
N GLU A 96 2.04 7.55 3.97
CA GLU A 96 2.20 6.19 3.47
C GLU A 96 1.45 5.96 2.14
N LEU A 97 0.23 6.51 2.01
CA LEU A 97 -0.51 6.45 0.74
C LEU A 97 0.20 7.20 -0.39
N TYR A 98 0.81 8.36 -0.10
CA TYR A 98 1.60 9.09 -1.09
C TYR A 98 2.86 8.33 -1.50
N ASP A 99 3.57 7.72 -0.55
CA ASP A 99 4.75 6.90 -0.85
C ASP A 99 4.39 5.68 -1.71
N ARG A 100 3.29 4.99 -1.38
CA ARG A 100 2.78 3.87 -2.19
C ARG A 100 2.42 4.31 -3.62
N ARG A 101 1.78 5.48 -3.77
CA ARG A 101 1.46 6.06 -5.08
C ARG A 101 2.72 6.39 -5.87
N MET A 102 3.70 7.02 -5.22
CA MET A 102 4.96 7.41 -5.86
C MET A 102 5.75 6.19 -6.31
N LYS A 103 5.84 5.16 -5.46
CA LYS A 103 6.48 3.89 -5.80
C LYS A 103 5.80 3.21 -6.99
N CYS A 104 4.47 3.11 -6.98
CA CYS A 104 3.71 2.53 -8.08
C CYS A 104 3.97 3.26 -9.41
N PHE A 105 4.02 4.59 -9.38
CA PHE A 105 4.34 5.39 -10.56
C PHE A 105 5.78 5.16 -11.03
N SER A 106 6.74 5.18 -10.10
CA SER A 106 8.15 4.91 -10.37
C SER A 106 8.35 3.54 -11.04
N ASP A 107 7.73 2.48 -10.51
CA ASP A 107 7.86 1.13 -11.05
C ASP A 107 7.31 1.03 -12.49
N ILE A 108 6.19 1.70 -12.76
CA ILE A 108 5.58 1.76 -14.11
C ILE A 108 6.50 2.49 -15.09
N VAL A 109 7.03 3.65 -14.70
CA VAL A 109 7.91 4.47 -15.55
C VAL A 109 9.23 3.78 -15.81
N VAL A 110 9.88 3.25 -14.76
CA VAL A 110 11.16 2.54 -14.87
C VAL A 110 10.99 1.34 -15.80
N PHE A 111 9.95 0.54 -15.62
CA PHE A 111 9.72 -0.62 -16.49
C PHE A 111 9.49 -0.21 -17.95
N ALA A 112 8.67 0.80 -18.21
CA ALA A 112 8.37 1.23 -19.58
C ALA A 112 9.57 1.91 -20.27
N ALA A 113 10.35 2.72 -19.55
CA ALA A 113 11.60 3.27 -20.08
C ALA A 113 12.55 2.13 -20.48
N ASN A 114 12.64 1.11 -19.65
CA ASN A 114 13.50 -0.06 -19.85
C ASN A 114 13.05 -0.97 -20.99
N THR A 115 11.75 -1.04 -21.28
CA THR A 115 11.28 -1.82 -22.43
C THR A 115 11.83 -1.30 -23.77
N GLY A 116 12.18 -0.01 -23.86
CA GLY A 116 12.84 0.57 -25.03
C GLY A 116 14.31 0.18 -25.18
N PHE A 117 15.00 -0.22 -24.11
CA PHE A 117 16.41 -0.57 -24.14
C PHE A 117 16.62 -2.08 -24.37
N THR A 118 17.78 -2.44 -24.95
CA THR A 118 18.03 -3.79 -25.49
C THR A 118 18.52 -4.81 -24.47
N ASP A 119 18.94 -4.37 -23.29
CA ASP A 119 19.39 -5.25 -22.23
C ASP A 119 18.31 -5.46 -21.17
N GLU A 120 17.49 -6.51 -21.36
CA GLU A 120 16.50 -6.97 -20.38
C GLU A 120 17.14 -7.39 -19.03
N LYS A 121 18.46 -7.59 -19.00
CA LYS A 121 19.18 -8.12 -17.84
C LYS A 121 19.48 -7.11 -16.73
N SER A 122 19.35 -5.80 -16.93
CA SER A 122 19.92 -4.81 -15.98
C SER A 122 18.92 -4.06 -15.11
N THR A 123 17.62 -4.30 -15.23
CA THR A 123 16.65 -3.21 -14.99
C THR A 123 15.90 -3.24 -13.66
N GLY A 124 16.22 -4.19 -12.77
CA GLY A 124 15.79 -4.19 -11.36
C GLY A 124 14.28 -4.39 -11.11
N VAL A 125 13.42 -4.07 -12.08
CA VAL A 125 11.97 -4.23 -12.04
C VAL A 125 11.57 -5.32 -13.03
N THR A 126 11.07 -6.43 -12.50
CA THR A 126 10.54 -7.54 -13.26
C THR A 126 9.20 -7.21 -13.89
N PHE A 127 8.86 -7.92 -14.96
CA PHE A 127 7.53 -7.86 -15.56
C PHE A 127 6.38 -8.12 -14.57
N ARG A 128 6.63 -9.00 -13.59
CA ARG A 128 5.70 -9.30 -12.50
C ARG A 128 5.46 -8.05 -11.65
N GLU A 129 6.51 -7.35 -11.25
CA GLU A 129 6.41 -6.11 -10.46
C GLU A 129 5.68 -5.02 -11.23
N PHE A 130 5.99 -4.84 -12.51
CA PHE A 130 5.23 -3.93 -13.38
C PHE A 130 3.74 -4.28 -13.43
N SER A 131 3.40 -5.56 -13.63
CA SER A 131 2.01 -5.99 -13.69
C SER A 131 1.27 -5.78 -12.36
N MET A 132 1.94 -6.02 -11.23
CA MET A 132 1.40 -5.75 -9.89
C MET A 132 1.24 -4.24 -9.64
N ALA A 133 2.17 -3.41 -10.10
CA ALA A 133 2.08 -1.96 -10.02
C ALA A 133 0.85 -1.46 -10.81
N VAL A 134 0.70 -1.86 -12.07
CA VAL A 134 -0.48 -1.51 -12.89
C VAL A 134 -1.79 -1.98 -12.24
N ALA A 135 -1.82 -3.17 -11.64
CA ALA A 135 -3.02 -3.64 -10.92
C ALA A 135 -3.32 -2.81 -9.67
N SER A 136 -2.27 -2.37 -8.96
CA SER A 136 -2.38 -1.53 -7.76
C SER A 136 -2.92 -0.14 -8.09
N VAL A 137 -2.74 0.35 -9.32
CA VAL A 137 -3.27 1.66 -9.75
C VAL A 137 -4.78 1.75 -9.53
N LYS A 138 -5.54 0.67 -9.77
CA LYS A 138 -6.99 0.61 -9.58
C LYS A 138 -7.43 0.98 -8.16
N PHE A 139 -6.60 0.68 -7.17
CA PHE A 139 -6.91 0.92 -5.75
C PHE A 139 -6.31 2.23 -5.24
N LEU A 140 -5.19 2.66 -5.82
CA LEU A 140 -4.44 3.82 -5.35
C LEU A 140 -4.87 5.13 -6.02
N PHE A 141 -5.42 5.07 -7.23
CA PHE A 141 -5.73 6.23 -8.05
C PHE A 141 -7.19 6.22 -8.54
N ASN A 142 -7.58 7.27 -9.25
CA ASN A 142 -8.88 7.33 -9.92
C ASN A 142 -8.91 6.39 -11.15
N GLU A 143 -10.12 6.14 -11.65
CA GLU A 143 -10.36 5.25 -12.79
C GLU A 143 -9.64 5.73 -14.07
N GLU A 144 -9.56 7.04 -14.28
CA GLU A 144 -8.85 7.62 -15.43
C GLU A 144 -7.36 7.26 -15.46
N ILE A 145 -6.66 7.35 -14.31
CA ILE A 145 -5.23 6.97 -14.24
C ILE A 145 -5.07 5.46 -14.44
N TYR A 146 -6.03 4.67 -13.95
CA TYR A 146 -6.03 3.23 -14.20
C TYR A 146 -6.17 2.91 -15.70
N ASP A 147 -7.06 3.58 -16.43
CA ASP A 147 -7.24 3.38 -17.87
C ASP A 147 -5.98 3.73 -18.66
N VAL A 148 -5.29 4.80 -18.26
CA VAL A 148 -3.99 5.19 -18.84
C VAL A 148 -2.94 4.11 -18.55
N ALA A 149 -2.81 3.64 -17.31
CA ALA A 149 -1.87 2.59 -16.94
C ALA A 149 -2.17 1.26 -17.66
N ALA A 150 -3.44 0.92 -17.84
CA ALA A 150 -3.88 -0.27 -18.56
C ALA A 150 -3.58 -0.17 -20.07
N THR A 151 -3.71 1.02 -20.65
CA THR A 151 -3.36 1.29 -22.05
C THR A 151 -1.85 1.23 -22.26
N MET A 152 -1.07 1.83 -21.36
CA MET A 152 0.39 1.74 -21.33
C MET A 152 0.86 0.29 -21.23
N ARG A 153 0.24 -0.51 -20.33
CA ARG A 153 0.50 -1.95 -20.24
C ARG A 153 0.23 -2.65 -21.57
N ARG A 154 -0.90 -2.39 -22.23
CA ARG A 154 -1.21 -2.98 -23.55
C ARG A 154 -0.14 -2.65 -24.58
N HIS A 155 0.27 -1.39 -24.70
CA HIS A 155 1.33 -0.99 -25.63
C HIS A 155 2.67 -1.67 -25.34
N VAL A 156 3.07 -1.75 -24.07
CA VAL A 156 4.30 -2.43 -23.65
C VAL A 156 4.25 -3.92 -24.01
N MET A 157 3.11 -4.58 -23.83
CA MET A 157 2.94 -5.99 -24.23
C MET A 157 3.04 -6.17 -25.74
N SER A 158 2.36 -5.32 -26.51
CA SER A 158 2.40 -5.36 -27.97
C SER A 158 3.81 -5.13 -28.49
N TYR A 159 4.54 -4.17 -27.92
CA TYR A 159 5.93 -3.92 -28.26
C TYR A 159 6.83 -5.11 -27.93
N ARG A 160 6.67 -5.72 -26.75
CA ARG A 160 7.44 -6.92 -26.38
C ARG A 160 7.15 -8.11 -27.30
N ALA A 161 5.88 -8.33 -27.66
CA ALA A 161 5.51 -9.40 -28.60
C ALA A 161 6.17 -9.18 -29.96
N LEU A 162 6.05 -7.97 -30.51
CA LEU A 162 6.69 -7.60 -31.77
C LEU A 162 8.21 -7.79 -31.72
N ARG A 163 8.84 -7.43 -30.60
CA ARG A 163 10.27 -7.59 -30.41
C ARG A 163 10.70 -9.05 -30.40
N VAL A 164 9.97 -9.92 -29.70
CA VAL A 164 10.23 -11.36 -29.70
C VAL A 164 10.11 -11.94 -31.11
N ASP A 165 9.11 -11.49 -31.87
CA ASP A 165 8.95 -11.90 -33.27
C ASP A 165 10.15 -11.45 -34.12
N MET A 166 10.59 -10.19 -33.98
CA MET A 166 11.79 -9.69 -34.67
C MET A 166 13.05 -10.48 -34.32
N ASP A 167 13.28 -10.75 -33.04
CA ASP A 167 14.45 -11.53 -32.59
C ASP A 167 14.41 -12.97 -33.15
N ASN A 168 13.22 -13.57 -33.29
CA ASN A 168 13.04 -14.88 -33.90
C ASN A 168 13.35 -14.86 -35.41
N TRP A 169 12.92 -13.81 -36.12
CA TRP A 169 13.26 -13.61 -37.53
C TRP A 169 14.76 -13.44 -37.74
N ASP A 170 15.44 -12.64 -36.91
CA ASP A 170 16.89 -12.45 -37.00
C ASP A 170 17.66 -13.77 -36.79
N ARG A 171 17.18 -14.62 -35.88
CA ARG A 171 17.76 -15.96 -35.66
C ARG A 171 17.54 -16.87 -36.86
N PHE A 172 16.34 -16.86 -37.42
CA PHE A 172 16.00 -17.65 -38.60
C PHE A 172 16.87 -17.25 -39.79
N ASP A 173 17.02 -15.95 -40.06
CA ASP A 173 17.88 -15.40 -41.10
C ASP A 173 19.35 -15.80 -40.90
N ALA A 174 19.84 -15.76 -39.66
CA ALA A 174 21.19 -16.18 -39.32
C ALA A 174 21.40 -17.68 -39.59
N GLU A 175 20.42 -18.51 -39.24
CA GLU A 175 20.44 -19.96 -39.49
C GLU A 175 20.42 -20.27 -40.99
N GLU A 176 19.55 -19.62 -41.76
CA GLU A 176 19.45 -19.80 -43.21
C GLU A 176 20.74 -19.40 -43.93
N ARG A 177 21.35 -18.26 -43.56
CA ARG A 177 22.66 -17.85 -44.09
C ARG A 177 23.76 -18.86 -43.75
N SER A 178 23.71 -19.44 -42.55
CA SER A 178 24.66 -20.47 -42.14
C SER A 178 24.49 -21.76 -42.97
N GLU A 179 23.25 -22.18 -43.23
CA GLU A 179 22.93 -23.36 -44.03
C GLU A 179 23.26 -23.15 -45.51
N GLN A 180 22.95 -21.98 -46.07
CA GLN A 180 23.32 -21.61 -47.43
C GLN A 180 24.85 -21.62 -47.58
N GLY A 181 25.58 -21.09 -46.60
CA GLY A 181 27.04 -21.17 -46.57
C GLY A 181 27.57 -22.60 -46.56
N LYS A 182 26.97 -23.50 -45.76
CA LYS A 182 27.31 -24.94 -45.75
C LYS A 182 27.00 -25.60 -47.09
N ARG A 183 25.86 -25.32 -47.70
CA ARG A 183 25.46 -25.84 -49.02
C ARG A 183 26.44 -25.41 -50.11
N SER A 184 26.82 -24.13 -50.16
CA SER A 184 27.80 -23.60 -51.11
C SER A 184 29.19 -24.22 -50.93
N ARG A 185 29.61 -24.49 -49.69
CA ARG A 185 30.87 -25.22 -49.43
C ARG A 185 30.81 -26.67 -49.89
N ARG A 186 29.68 -27.36 -49.68
CA ARG A 186 29.46 -28.74 -50.14
C ARG A 186 29.42 -28.83 -51.66
N SER A 187 28.75 -27.91 -52.35
CA SER A 187 28.70 -27.89 -53.81
C SER A 187 30.08 -27.58 -54.42
N ALA A 188 30.84 -26.64 -53.84
CA ALA A 188 32.20 -26.36 -54.27
C ALA A 188 33.16 -27.55 -54.06
N ALA A 189 33.01 -28.28 -52.94
CA ALA A 189 33.79 -29.49 -52.68
C ALA A 189 33.47 -30.60 -53.69
N ALA A 190 32.18 -30.83 -53.99
CA ALA A 190 31.76 -31.82 -54.98
C ALA A 190 32.24 -31.46 -56.41
N ALA A 191 32.23 -30.18 -56.77
CA ALA A 191 32.75 -29.72 -58.05
C ALA A 191 34.27 -29.95 -58.20
N ARG A 192 35.04 -29.75 -57.12
CA ARG A 192 36.48 -30.07 -57.12
C ARG A 192 36.74 -31.56 -57.27
N ASP A 193 36.02 -32.39 -56.53
CA ASP A 193 36.15 -33.85 -56.60
C ASP A 193 35.82 -34.38 -58.01
N HIS A 194 34.77 -33.86 -58.64
CA HIS A 194 34.45 -34.15 -60.04
C HIS A 194 35.57 -33.73 -60.99
N SER A 195 36.14 -32.53 -60.83
CA SER A 195 37.27 -32.04 -61.64
C SER A 195 38.50 -32.95 -61.51
N GLU A 196 38.85 -33.37 -60.30
CA GLU A 196 39.95 -34.29 -60.04
C GLU A 196 39.70 -35.68 -60.66
N MET A 197 38.46 -36.16 -60.65
CA MET A 197 38.08 -37.41 -61.31
C MET A 197 38.29 -37.33 -62.83
N PHE A 198 37.88 -36.23 -63.47
CA PHE A 198 38.09 -36.01 -64.90
C PHE A 198 39.58 -35.90 -65.26
N GLU A 199 40.38 -35.24 -64.43
CA GLU A 199 41.84 -35.15 -64.62
C GLU A 199 42.51 -36.54 -64.55
N LYS A 200 42.12 -37.36 -63.56
CA LYS A 200 42.60 -38.75 -63.43
C LYS A 200 42.21 -39.60 -64.64
N LEU A 201 41.02 -39.42 -65.20
CA LEU A 201 40.55 -40.15 -66.39
C LEU A 201 41.21 -39.67 -67.69
N ALA A 202 41.59 -38.40 -67.79
CA ALA A 202 42.28 -37.85 -68.96
C ALA A 202 43.76 -38.28 -69.05
N THR A 203 44.42 -38.46 -67.89
CA THR A 203 45.85 -38.79 -67.80
C THR A 203 46.30 -40.07 -68.54
N PRO A 204 45.58 -41.21 -68.53
CA PRO A 204 46.04 -42.42 -69.22
C PRO A 204 45.97 -42.34 -70.76
N MET A 205 45.15 -41.45 -71.35
CA MET A 205 45.00 -41.37 -72.81
C MET A 205 46.17 -40.66 -73.50
N MET A 206 46.97 -39.87 -72.77
CA MET A 206 48.17 -39.21 -73.31
C MET A 206 49.45 -40.07 -73.26
N ARG A 207 49.40 -41.28 -72.70
CA ARG A 207 50.58 -42.17 -72.60
C ARG A 207 50.71 -43.22 -73.71
N ILE A 208 49.68 -43.42 -74.54
CA ILE A 208 49.70 -44.49 -75.54
C ILE A 208 50.38 -44.05 -76.85
N ASP A 209 50.51 -42.76 -77.13
CA ASP A 209 51.02 -42.27 -78.44
C ASP A 209 52.51 -41.93 -78.48
N ARG A 210 53.28 -42.23 -77.41
CA ARG A 210 54.70 -41.85 -77.32
C ARG A 210 55.71 -42.99 -77.48
N ASP A 211 55.25 -44.24 -77.61
CA ASP A 211 56.13 -45.41 -77.75
C ASP A 211 56.20 -46.00 -79.17
N GLU A 212 55.56 -45.41 -80.19
CA GLU A 212 55.63 -45.88 -81.59
C GLU A 212 56.61 -45.10 -82.51
N ARG A 213 57.62 -44.42 -81.94
CA ARG A 213 58.75 -43.88 -82.73
C ARG A 213 60.09 -44.38 -82.22
N ILE A 214 60.39 -45.65 -82.50
CA ILE A 214 61.76 -46.16 -82.68
C ILE A 214 61.78 -46.93 -84.00
#